data_AF-X1NY74-F1
#
_entry.id   AF-X1NY74-F1
#
_cell.length_a   1.000
_cell.length_b   1.000
_cell.length_c   1.000
_cell.angle_alpha   90.00
_cell.angle_beta   90.00
_cell.angle_gamma   90.00
#
_symmetry.space_group_name_H-M   'P 1'
#
loop_
_entity.id
_entity.type
_entity.pdbx_description
1 polymer ?
#
loop_
_entity_poly.entity_id
_entity_poly.type
_entity_poly.pdbx_seq_one_letter_code
_entity_poly.pdbx_strand_id
1 'polypeptide(L)'
;AWEVVKWMHRPDFGVQMLLNSQNYCPLGRYSVLHNQQIMDRIKGHKVMAMAIESPETDIWNDHEPWNLRWDEWTATLTQGCQAIWTGGETVEEAVPKIKTTLQQILDKPQLK
;
A
#
# COMPACT_ATOMS: atom_id res chain seq x y z
N ALA A 1 4.47 0.15 26.25
CA ALA A 1 4.06 0.09 24.83
C ALA A 1 5.06 0.82 23.92
N TRP A 2 5.30 2.11 24.11
CA TRP A 2 6.17 2.92 23.22
C TRP A 2 7.62 2.42 23.07
N GLU A 3 8.28 2.02 24.16
CA GLU A 3 9.65 1.48 24.08
C GLU A 3 9.76 0.22 23.21
N VAL A 4 8.72 -0.63 23.25
CA VAL A 4 8.65 -1.83 22.41
C VAL A 4 8.49 -1.45 20.94
N VAL A 5 7.62 -0.48 20.64
CA VAL A 5 7.45 0.04 19.27
C VAL A 5 8.78 0.58 18.74
N LYS A 6 9.48 1.41 19.52
CA LYS A 6 10.80 1.92 19.12
C LYS A 6 11.80 0.80 18.86
N TRP A 7 11.83 -0.23 19.71
CA TRP A 7 12.70 -1.38 19.53
C TRP A 7 12.39 -2.15 18.23
N MET A 8 11.12 -2.44 17.95
CA MET A 8 10.70 -3.13 16.71
C MET A 8 11.02 -2.33 15.43
N HIS A 9 11.15 -1.01 15.53
CA HIS A 9 11.47 -0.14 14.39
C HIS A 9 12.96 0.14 14.24
N ARG A 10 13.83 -0.45 15.06
CA ARG A 10 15.27 -0.30 14.89
C ARG A 10 15.74 -1.02 13.61
N PRO A 11 16.74 -0.47 12.90
CA PRO A 11 17.23 -1.07 11.66
C PRO A 11 17.73 -2.51 11.83
N ASP A 12 18.51 -2.77 12.89
CA ASP A 12 19.09 -4.08 13.20
C ASP A 12 18.01 -5.16 13.40
N PHE A 13 16.95 -4.82 14.13
CA PHE A 13 15.79 -5.70 14.28
C PHE A 13 15.13 -6.01 12.93
N GLY A 14 14.93 -5.00 12.09
CA GLY A 14 14.35 -5.17 10.76
C GLY A 14 15.20 -6.05 9.82
N VAL A 15 16.52 -5.87 9.85
CA VAL A 15 17.45 -6.72 9.08
C VAL A 15 17.38 -8.16 9.54
N GLN A 16 17.45 -8.41 10.85
CA GLN A 16 17.36 -9.76 11.40
C GLN A 16 16.01 -10.42 11.09
N MET A 17 14.92 -9.66 11.23
CA MET A 17 13.58 -10.16 10.91
C MET A 17 13.51 -10.64 9.46
N LEU A 18 13.96 -9.83 8.50
CA LEU A 18 13.94 -10.19 7.08
C LEU A 18 14.82 -11.39 6.76
N LEU A 19 16.05 -11.42 7.29
CA LEU A 19 16.98 -12.53 7.07
C LEU A 19 16.52 -13.85 7.69
N ASN A 20 15.77 -13.79 8.79
CA ASN A 20 15.27 -14.98 9.50
C ASN A 20 13.86 -15.40 9.04
N SER A 21 13.10 -14.50 8.44
CA SER A 21 11.77 -14.81 7.94
C SER A 21 11.85 -15.49 6.57
N GLN A 22 11.00 -16.49 6.35
CA GLN A 22 10.69 -16.97 4.99
C GLN A 22 9.72 -16.02 4.26
N ASN A 23 9.38 -14.87 4.85
CA ASN A 23 8.28 -14.00 4.45
C ASN A 23 8.77 -12.67 3.87
N TYR A 24 8.15 -12.28 2.76
CA TYR A 24 8.56 -11.19 1.87
C TYR A 24 7.91 -9.86 2.23
N CYS A 25 7.82 -9.48 3.51
CA CYS A 25 7.27 -8.16 3.85
C CYS A 25 8.41 -7.13 3.83
N PRO A 26 8.62 -6.36 2.74
CA PRO A 26 9.71 -5.40 2.69
C PRO A 26 9.52 -4.35 3.78
N LEU A 27 10.61 -4.01 4.45
CA LEU A 27 10.62 -2.90 5.38
C LEU A 27 11.10 -1.65 4.63
N GLY A 28 10.19 -0.69 4.44
CA GLY A 28 10.46 0.56 3.70
C GLY A 28 11.40 1.55 4.41
N ARG A 29 11.98 1.20 5.56
CA ARG A 29 12.98 2.06 6.21
C ARG A 29 14.26 2.02 5.39
N TYR A 30 14.73 3.18 4.93
CA TYR A 30 15.92 3.33 4.08
C TYR A 30 17.12 2.43 4.48
N SER A 31 17.51 2.47 5.76
CA SER A 31 18.66 1.69 6.27
C SER A 31 18.49 0.17 6.20
N VAL A 32 17.25 -0.32 6.12
CA VAL A 32 16.92 -1.74 5.92
C VAL A 32 16.71 -2.02 4.43
N LEU A 33 16.04 -1.10 3.73
CA LEU A 33 15.77 -1.19 2.29
C LEU A 33 17.05 -1.38 1.48
N HIS A 34 18.10 -0.62 1.78
CA HIS A 34 19.41 -0.68 1.10
C HIS A 34 20.44 -1.56 1.80
N ASN A 35 20.02 -2.39 2.76
CA ASN A 35 20.98 -3.26 3.43
C ASN A 35 21.52 -4.31 2.44
N GLN A 36 22.83 -4.29 2.21
CA GLN A 36 23.48 -5.13 1.20
C GLN A 36 23.20 -6.63 1.41
N GLN A 37 23.22 -7.11 2.66
CA GLN A 37 22.98 -8.53 2.95
C GLN A 37 21.57 -8.97 2.57
N ILE A 38 20.58 -8.09 2.73
CA ILE A 38 19.19 -8.36 2.36
C ILE A 38 19.03 -8.29 0.84
N MET A 39 19.61 -7.26 0.20
CA MET A 39 19.56 -7.07 -1.25
C MET A 39 20.19 -8.24 -2.02
N ASP A 40 21.23 -8.86 -1.47
CA ASP A 40 21.91 -10.00 -2.08
C ASP A 40 21.16 -11.33 -1.86
N ARG A 41 20.54 -11.51 -0.69
CA ARG A 41 19.95 -12.80 -0.28
C ARG A 41 18.45 -12.91 -0.56
N ILE A 42 17.72 -11.80 -0.56
CA ILE A 42 16.26 -11.79 -0.67
C ILE A 42 15.85 -11.09 -1.97
N LYS A 43 15.74 -11.86 -3.05
CA LYS A 43 15.39 -11.36 -4.39
C LYS A 43 14.10 -10.52 -4.39
N GLY A 44 13.08 -10.93 -3.63
CA GLY A 44 11.82 -10.19 -3.51
C GLY A 44 12.01 -8.80 -2.88
N HIS A 45 12.89 -8.69 -1.89
CA HIS A 45 13.21 -7.40 -1.25
C HIS A 45 13.87 -6.44 -2.25
N LYS A 46 14.80 -6.92 -3.07
CA LYS A 46 15.43 -6.12 -4.13
C LYS A 46 14.41 -5.58 -5.15
N VAL A 47 13.48 -6.42 -5.59
CA VAL A 47 12.43 -6.00 -6.53
C VAL A 47 11.50 -4.96 -5.88
N MET A 48 11.12 -5.17 -4.63
CA MET A 48 10.26 -4.22 -3.91
C MET A 48 10.97 -2.90 -3.62
N ALA A 49 12.28 -2.91 -3.31
CA ALA A 49 13.07 -1.69 -3.15
C ALA A 49 13.03 -0.84 -4.41
N MET A 50 13.26 -1.46 -5.58
CA MET A 50 13.15 -0.77 -6.87
C MET A 50 11.74 -0.22 -7.12
N ALA A 51 10.70 -0.95 -6.72
CA ALA A 51 9.32 -0.50 -6.89
C ALA A 51 9.00 0.70 -5.97
N ILE A 52 9.42 0.67 -4.71
CA ILE A 52 9.22 1.75 -3.73
C ILE A 52 9.92 3.04 -4.20
N GLU A 53 11.08 2.93 -4.85
CA GLU A 53 11.83 4.07 -5.35
C GLU A 53 11.45 4.47 -6.79
N SER A 54 10.48 3.78 -7.40
CA SER A 54 10.03 4.10 -8.75
C SER A 54 9.24 5.42 -8.74
N PRO A 55 9.48 6.35 -9.69
CA PRO A 55 8.64 7.53 -9.86
C PRO A 55 7.15 7.20 -10.05
N GLU A 56 6.83 5.99 -10.52
CA GLU A 56 5.45 5.53 -10.71
C GLU A 56 4.72 5.25 -9.39
N THR A 57 5.44 4.93 -8.30
CA THR A 57 4.85 4.73 -6.97
C THR A 57 4.78 6.01 -6.16
N ASP A 58 5.64 6.98 -6.45
CA ASP A 58 5.61 8.34 -5.88
C ASP A 58 4.25 9.03 -6.16
N ILE A 59 3.69 8.79 -7.35
CA ILE A 59 2.35 9.27 -7.75
C ILE A 59 1.25 8.74 -6.81
N TRP A 60 1.40 7.55 -6.22
CA TRP A 60 0.40 6.98 -5.31
C TRP A 60 0.65 7.37 -3.85
N ASN A 61 1.91 7.47 -3.43
CA ASN A 61 2.27 7.86 -2.05
C ASN A 61 1.80 9.28 -1.69
N ASP A 62 1.84 10.21 -2.64
CA ASP A 62 1.47 11.62 -2.41
C ASP A 62 -0.01 11.94 -2.68
N HIS A 63 -0.78 10.98 -3.22
CA HIS A 63 -2.15 11.23 -3.69
C HIS A 63 -3.20 10.30 -3.12
N GLU A 64 -2.84 9.38 -2.22
CA GLU A 64 -3.84 8.64 -1.47
C GLU A 64 -4.57 9.61 -0.52
N PRO A 65 -5.89 9.78 -0.68
CA PRO A 65 -6.61 10.85 0.00
C PRO A 65 -6.75 10.65 1.52
N TRP A 66 -6.16 9.59 2.12
CA TRP A 66 -6.13 9.19 3.56
C TRP A 66 -7.07 9.97 4.48
N ASN A 67 -8.34 10.06 4.09
CA ASN A 67 -9.32 10.89 4.75
C ASN A 67 -10.09 10.04 5.75
N LEU A 68 -10.90 10.67 6.60
CA LEU A 68 -11.69 9.97 7.62
C LEU A 68 -12.69 8.96 7.02
N ARG A 69 -12.91 8.98 5.70
CA ARG A 69 -13.77 8.04 4.95
C ARG A 69 -12.98 7.09 4.06
N TRP A 70 -11.66 6.95 4.24
CA TRP A 70 -10.83 6.09 3.40
C TRP A 70 -11.32 4.65 3.37
N ASP A 71 -11.71 4.09 4.52
CA ASP A 71 -12.27 2.74 4.60
C ASP A 71 -13.58 2.60 3.80
N GLU A 72 -14.45 3.61 3.86
CA GLU A 72 -15.70 3.64 3.11
C GLU A 72 -15.43 3.74 1.60
N TRP A 73 -14.53 4.65 1.22
CA TRP A 73 -14.14 4.88 -0.17
C TRP A 73 -13.50 3.64 -0.82
N THR A 74 -12.56 3.00 -0.12
CA THR A 74 -11.87 1.79 -0.61
C THR A 74 -12.80 0.58 -0.69
N ALA A 75 -13.72 0.41 0.27
CA ALA A 75 -14.74 -0.63 0.21
C ALA A 75 -15.66 -0.45 -1.02
N THR A 76 -16.11 0.78 -1.30
CA THR A 76 -16.94 1.07 -2.48
C THR A 76 -16.18 0.85 -3.78
N LEU A 77 -14.91 1.27 -3.86
CA LEU A 77 -14.08 1.00 -5.04
C LEU A 77 -13.95 -0.51 -5.28
N THR A 78 -13.70 -1.30 -4.23
CA THR A 78 -13.57 -2.76 -4.31
C THR A 78 -14.86 -3.42 -4.82
N GLN A 79 -16.01 -3.01 -4.30
CA GLN A 79 -17.32 -3.52 -4.74
C GLN A 79 -17.60 -3.16 -6.20
N GLY A 80 -17.28 -1.92 -6.61
CA GLY A 80 -17.44 -1.48 -7.99
C GLY A 80 -16.55 -2.26 -8.97
N CYS A 81 -15.29 -2.50 -8.59
CA CYS A 81 -14.35 -3.27 -9.40
C CYS A 81 -14.68 -4.76 -9.47
N GLN A 82 -15.48 -5.29 -8.52
CA GLN A 82 -15.85 -6.71 -8.53
C GLN A 82 -16.55 -7.12 -9.82
N ALA A 83 -17.46 -6.28 -10.34
CA ALA A 83 -18.15 -6.56 -11.60
C ALA A 83 -17.20 -6.64 -12.80
N ILE A 84 -16.13 -5.84 -12.80
CA ILE A 84 -15.06 -5.89 -13.81
C ILE A 84 -14.28 -7.20 -13.66
N TRP A 85 -13.85 -7.54 -12.44
CA TRP A 85 -13.04 -8.75 -12.19
C TRP A 85 -13.76 -10.05 -12.50
N THR A 86 -15.07 -10.08 -12.31
CA THR A 86 -15.90 -11.25 -12.64
C THR A 86 -16.36 -11.28 -14.10
N GLY A 87 -15.98 -10.28 -14.91
CA GLY A 87 -16.37 -10.16 -16.32
C GLY A 87 -17.85 -9.84 -16.52
N GLY A 88 -18.52 -9.27 -15.51
CA GLY A 88 -19.92 -8.87 -15.59
C GLY A 88 -20.15 -7.51 -16.26
N GLU A 89 -19.13 -6.64 -16.27
CA GLU A 89 -19.10 -5.35 -16.96
C GLU A 89 -17.71 -5.10 -17.54
N THR A 90 -17.60 -4.33 -18.62
CA THR A 90 -16.30 -3.83 -19.09
C THR A 90 -15.81 -2.66 -18.23
N VAL A 91 -14.53 -2.31 -18.36
CA VAL A 91 -13.96 -1.14 -17.67
C VAL A 91 -14.70 0.14 -18.07
N GLU A 92 -15.04 0.29 -19.35
CA GLU A 92 -15.73 1.46 -19.90
C GLU A 92 -17.15 1.62 -19.33
N GLU A 93 -17.83 0.50 -19.06
CA GLU A 93 -19.18 0.48 -18.49
C GLU A 93 -19.18 0.77 -16.99
N ALA A 94 -18.21 0.20 -16.26
CA ALA A 94 -18.17 0.25 -14.81
C ALA A 94 -17.57 1.56 -14.28
N VAL A 95 -16.49 2.07 -14.88
CA VAL A 95 -15.74 3.24 -14.37
C VAL A 95 -16.63 4.48 -14.15
N PRO A 96 -17.54 4.87 -15.06
CA PRO A 96 -18.44 6.00 -14.81
C PRO A 96 -19.34 5.83 -13.57
N LYS A 97 -19.84 4.60 -13.34
CA LYS A 97 -20.70 4.27 -12.18
C LYS A 97 -19.91 4.31 -10.88
N ILE A 98 -18.72 3.73 -10.88
CA ILE A 98 -17.79 3.75 -9.75
C ILE A 98 -17.44 5.19 -9.38
N LYS A 99 -17.04 6.01 -10.36
CA LYS A 99 -16.72 7.43 -10.15
C LYS A 99 -17.87 8.19 -9.49
N THR A 100 -19.09 8.00 -9.99
CA THR A 100 -20.29 8.65 -9.43
C THR A 100 -20.49 8.29 -7.96
N THR A 101 -20.34 7.01 -7.63
CA THR A 101 -20.53 6.50 -6.26
C THR A 101 -19.42 6.99 -5.32
N LEU A 102 -18.18 7.01 -5.78
CA LEU A 102 -17.05 7.54 -5.01
C LEU A 102 -17.19 9.05 -4.75
N GLN A 103 -17.67 9.82 -5.72
CA GLN A 103 -17.93 11.24 -5.54
C GLN A 103 -18.98 11.49 -4.46
N GLN A 104 -20.06 10.69 -4.42
CA GLN A 104 -21.08 10.79 -3.36
C GLN A 104 -20.52 10.58 -1.96
N ILE A 105 -19.45 9.79 -1.79
CA ILE A 105 -18.77 9.62 -0.49
C ILE A 105 -18.00 10.88 -0.12
N LEU A 106 -17.30 11.48 -1.09
CA LEU A 106 -16.54 12.72 -0.90
C LEU A 106 -17.45 13.92 -0.62
N ASP A 107 -18.66 13.94 -1.19
CA ASP A 107 -19.65 14.99 -1.01
C ASP A 107 -20.36 14.92 0.36
N LYS A 108 -20.18 13.84 1.13
CA LYS A 108 -20.75 13.75 2.48
C LYS A 108 -20.12 14.79 3.40
N PRO A 109 -20.87 15.29 4.40
CA PRO A 109 -20.31 16.14 5.43
C PRO A 109 -19.07 15.50 6.06
N GLN A 110 -18.08 16.35 6.36
CA GLN A 110 -16.84 15.94 7.03
C GLN A 110 -17.18 15.27 8.37
N LEU A 111 -16.54 14.14 8.63
CA LEU A 111 -16.64 13.48 9.93
C LEU A 111 -15.98 14.39 10.98
N LYS A 112 -16.66 14.59 12.11
CA LYS A 112 -16.18 15.40 13.24
C LYS A 112 -15.28 14.57 14.15
#